data_AF-A0A7X7EDH5-F1
#
_entry.id   AF-A0A7X7EDH5-F1
#
_cell.length_a   1.000
_cell.length_b   1.000
_cell.length_c   1.000
_cell.angle_alpha   90.00
_cell.angle_beta   90.00
_cell.angle_gamma   90.00
#
_symmetry.space_group_name_H-M   'P 1'
#
loop_
_entity.id
_entity.type
_entity.pdbx_description
1 polymer ?
#
loop_
_entity_poly.entity_id
_entity_poly.type
_entity_poly.pdbx_seq_one_letter_code
_entity_poly.pdbx_strand_id
1 'polypeptide(L)'
;MYGKKVWIFADAELPPVGENPIPGHESVIIVNLSDCPATINITLLYTDRNPAQGLVATVGAKRVRCLRTNDEKDFPGHTATIGEQYAILLESDVPVVAQYGRA
;
A
#
# COMPACT_ATOMS: atom_id res chain seq x y z
N MET A 1 13.81 4.92 -16.96
CA MET A 1 12.79 5.08 -15.90
C MET A 1 13.19 4.21 -14.73
N TYR A 2 13.10 4.73 -13.51
CA TYR A 2 13.46 4.01 -12.29
C TYR A 2 12.28 3.16 -11.78
N GLY A 3 12.55 2.04 -11.11
CA GLY A 3 11.52 1.22 -10.48
C GLY A 3 10.94 0.11 -11.37
N LYS A 4 9.78 -0.41 -10.96
CA LYS A 4 9.05 -1.54 -11.58
C LYS A 4 7.57 -1.22 -11.66
N LYS A 5 6.86 -1.93 -12.53
CA LYS A 5 5.40 -1.83 -12.68
C LYS A 5 4.63 -2.75 -11.73
N VAL A 6 5.30 -3.74 -11.14
CA VAL A 6 4.67 -4.72 -10.25
C VAL A 6 5.53 -4.85 -9.00
N TRP A 7 4.90 -4.76 -7.83
CA TRP A 7 5.50 -4.95 -6.52
C TRP A 7 4.61 -5.87 -5.69
N ILE A 8 5.23 -6.77 -4.93
CA ILE A 8 4.53 -7.69 -4.04
C ILE A 8 5.15 -7.56 -2.66
N PHE A 9 4.33 -7.23 -1.67
CA PHE A 9 4.71 -7.21 -0.26
C PHE A 9 4.06 -8.42 0.40
N ALA A 10 4.84 -9.47 0.62
CA ALA A 10 4.33 -10.77 1.08
C ALA A 10 3.97 -10.81 2.58
N ASP A 11 4.45 -9.84 3.35
CA ASP A 11 4.22 -9.74 4.79
C ASP A 11 3.70 -8.34 5.13
N ALA A 12 2.38 -8.24 5.27
CA ALA A 12 1.68 -7.11 5.85
C ALA A 12 0.78 -7.59 7.01
N GLU A 13 0.80 -6.85 8.10
CA GLU A 13 0.00 -7.09 9.29
C GLU A 13 0.04 -5.82 10.14
N LEU A 14 -1.13 -5.21 10.36
CA LEU A 14 -1.25 -4.01 11.20
C LEU A 14 -0.93 -4.38 12.64
N PRO A 15 0.15 -3.80 13.23
CA PRO A 15 0.51 -4.14 14.59
C PRO A 15 -0.52 -3.58 15.59
N PRO A 16 -0.62 -4.17 16.79
CA PRO A 16 -1.42 -3.59 17.86
C PRO A 16 -0.91 -2.19 18.21
N VAL A 17 -1.78 -1.38 18.82
CA VAL A 17 -1.37 -0.09 19.38
C VAL A 17 -0.33 -0.37 20.48
N GLY A 18 0.90 0.07 20.27
CA GLY A 18 1.98 -0.09 21.25
C GLY A 18 1.73 0.72 22.52
N GLU A 19 2.53 0.49 23.57
CA GLU A 19 2.48 1.24 24.84
C GLU A 19 3.00 2.69 24.73
N ASN A 20 3.52 3.06 23.57
CA ASN A 20 4.12 4.37 23.27
C ASN A 20 3.14 5.27 22.50
N PRO A 21 3.35 6.61 22.49
CA PRO A 21 2.35 7.56 21.94
C PRO A 21 2.16 7.51 20.42
N ILE A 22 2.83 6.61 19.70
CA ILE A 22 2.68 6.43 18.25
C ILE A 22 1.80 5.19 18.04
N PRO A 23 0.57 5.35 17.53
CA PRO A 23 -0.27 4.22 17.17
C PRO A 23 0.44 3.36 16.13
N GLY A 24 0.35 2.04 16.32
CA GLY A 24 0.84 1.06 15.36
C GLY A 24 0.22 1.32 13.99
N HIS A 25 1.05 1.30 12.95
CA HIS A 25 0.60 1.60 11.60
C HIS A 25 1.44 0.91 10.54
N GLU A 26 0.83 0.78 9.37
CA GLU A 26 1.56 0.38 8.17
C GLU A 26 1.45 1.47 7.11
N SER A 27 2.42 1.49 6.21
CA SER A 27 2.42 2.42 5.09
C SER A 27 2.99 1.81 3.84
N VAL A 28 2.29 2.01 2.73
CA VAL A 28 2.81 1.75 1.38
C VAL A 28 3.28 3.08 0.80
N ILE A 29 4.59 3.26 0.73
CA ILE A 29 5.25 4.47 0.23
C ILE A 29 5.60 4.24 -1.23
N ILE A 30 5.08 5.08 -2.12
CA ILE A 30 5.22 4.93 -3.56
C ILE A 30 5.86 6.20 -4.13
N VAL A 31 6.99 6.03 -4.82
CA VAL A 31 7.71 7.12 -5.51
C VAL A 31 7.54 6.95 -7.02
N ASN A 32 6.96 7.98 -7.65
CA ASN A 32 6.85 8.11 -9.09
C ASN A 32 7.84 9.19 -9.58
N LEU A 33 8.91 8.76 -10.27
CA LEU A 33 9.89 9.66 -10.89
C LEU A 33 9.63 9.90 -12.39
N SER A 34 8.53 9.39 -12.93
CA SER A 34 8.16 9.67 -14.32
C SER A 34 7.57 11.08 -14.47
N ASP A 35 7.47 11.53 -15.73
CA ASP A 35 6.88 12.81 -16.10
C ASP A 35 5.35 12.76 -16.24
N CYS A 36 4.72 11.61 -16.01
CA CYS A 36 3.26 11.45 -16.00
C CYS A 36 2.75 10.94 -14.63
N PRO A 37 1.47 11.19 -14.29
CA PRO A 37 0.83 10.54 -13.16
C PRO A 37 0.86 9.01 -13.32
N ALA A 38 1.03 8.30 -12.21
CA ALA A 38 0.92 6.85 -12.14
C ALA A 38 -0.45 6.48 -11.57
N THR A 39 -1.16 5.59 -12.25
CA THR A 39 -2.33 4.89 -11.70
C THR A 39 -1.87 3.57 -11.10
N ILE A 40 -2.18 3.38 -9.82
CA ILE A 40 -1.78 2.22 -9.03
C ILE A 40 -3.03 1.41 -8.72
N ASN A 41 -3.08 0.17 -9.19
CA ASN A 41 -4.07 -0.82 -8.77
C ASN A 41 -3.49 -1.63 -7.61
N ILE A 42 -4.24 -1.71 -6.52
CA ILE A 42 -3.86 -2.43 -5.32
C ILE A 42 -4.81 -3.61 -5.15
N THR A 43 -4.24 -4.78 -4.88
CA THR A 43 -4.99 -5.98 -4.49
C THR A 43 -4.47 -6.47 -3.14
N LEU A 44 -5.39 -6.71 -2.21
CA LEU A 44 -5.07 -7.32 -0.91
C LEU A 44 -5.33 -8.82 -0.99
N LEU A 45 -4.35 -9.62 -0.59
CA LEU A 45 -4.41 -11.07 -0.59
C LEU A 45 -4.49 -11.55 0.84
N TYR A 46 -5.55 -12.27 1.18
CA TYR A 46 -5.80 -12.77 2.53
C TYR A 46 -5.50 -14.27 2.63
N THR A 47 -5.29 -14.75 3.85
CA THR A 47 -5.00 -16.15 4.13
C THR A 47 -6.24 -17.05 4.04
N ASP A 48 -7.44 -16.49 4.19
CA ASP A 48 -8.68 -17.23 4.45
C ASP A 48 -9.89 -16.81 3.58
N ARG A 49 -9.73 -15.82 2.70
CA ARG A 49 -10.82 -15.29 1.86
C ARG A 49 -10.33 -14.75 0.52
N ASN A 50 -11.29 -14.46 -0.36
CA ASN A 50 -11.01 -13.91 -1.68
C ASN A 50 -10.26 -12.58 -1.60
N PRO A 51 -9.38 -12.29 -2.58
CA PRO A 51 -8.68 -11.01 -2.65
C PRO A 51 -9.63 -9.81 -2.68
N ALA A 52 -9.26 -8.73 -2.00
CA ALA A 52 -9.92 -7.44 -2.18
C ALA A 52 -9.27 -6.71 -3.37
N GLN A 53 -10.07 -6.35 -4.36
CA GLN A 53 -9.64 -5.70 -5.60
C GLN A 53 -10.35 -4.37 -5.80
N GLY A 54 -9.93 -3.58 -6.79
CA GLY A 54 -10.57 -2.30 -7.14
C GLY A 54 -10.10 -1.12 -6.30
N LEU A 55 -9.09 -1.31 -5.45
CA LEU A 55 -8.40 -0.23 -4.75
C LEU A 55 -7.46 0.49 -5.72
N VAL A 56 -7.71 1.78 -5.95
CA VAL A 56 -6.94 2.58 -6.91
C VAL A 56 -6.36 3.80 -6.22
N ALA A 57 -5.06 4.03 -6.41
CA ALA A 57 -4.37 5.23 -5.96
C ALA A 57 -3.68 5.94 -7.14
N THR A 58 -3.58 7.26 -7.06
CA THR A 58 -2.85 8.06 -8.05
C THR A 58 -1.61 8.69 -7.41
N VAL A 59 -0.45 8.51 -8.02
CA VAL A 59 0.79 9.19 -7.63
C VAL A 59 1.19 10.16 -8.74
N GLY A 60 1.15 11.46 -8.45
CA GLY A 60 1.49 12.48 -9.44
C GLY A 60 2.90 12.33 -10.02
N ALA A 61 3.14 12.94 -11.18
CA ALA A 61 4.47 13.00 -11.80
C ALA A 61 5.49 13.64 -10.83
N LYS A 62 6.67 13.02 -10.70
CA LYS A 62 7.74 13.49 -9.78
C LYS A 62 7.21 13.71 -8.35
N ARG A 63 6.46 12.75 -7.80
CA ARG A 63 5.90 12.80 -6.44
C ARG A 63 6.14 11.50 -5.69
N VAL A 64 6.02 11.62 -4.37
CA VAL A 64 5.84 10.50 -3.45
C VAL A 64 4.41 10.54 -2.92
N ARG A 65 3.84 9.37 -2.66
CA ARG A 65 2.59 9.21 -1.91
C ARG A 65 2.78 8.15 -0.84
N CYS A 66 2.32 8.44 0.37
CA CYS A 66 2.37 7.53 1.51
C CYS A 66 0.94 7.12 1.84
N LEU A 67 0.57 5.90 1.47
CA LEU A 67 -0.76 5.35 1.74
C LEU A 67 -0.77 4.68 3.11
N ARG A 68 -1.76 5.00 3.95
CA ARG A 68 -1.96 4.35 5.26
C ARG A 68 -2.96 3.22 5.12
N THR A 69 -2.56 1.99 5.43
CA THR A 69 -3.42 0.79 5.26
C THR A 69 -4.65 0.82 6.16
N ASN A 70 -4.59 1.58 7.26
CA ASN A 70 -5.68 1.78 8.21
C ASN A 70 -6.45 3.11 8.03
N ASP A 71 -6.23 3.85 6.93
CA ASP A 71 -7.00 5.05 6.60
C ASP A 71 -8.02 4.74 5.50
N GLU A 72 -9.31 4.97 5.79
CA GLU A 72 -10.43 4.77 4.88
C GLU A 72 -10.30 5.58 3.57
N LYS A 73 -9.58 6.71 3.61
CA LYS A 73 -9.33 7.51 2.41
C LYS A 73 -8.37 6.85 1.44
N ASP A 74 -7.46 6.03 1.95
CA ASP A 74 -6.46 5.33 1.15
C ASP A 74 -6.91 3.90 0.80
N PHE A 75 -7.64 3.23 1.71
CA PHE A 75 -8.14 1.85 1.56
C PHE A 75 -9.64 1.74 1.83
N PRO A 76 -10.51 2.38 1.01
CA PRO A 76 -11.95 2.42 1.25
C PRO A 76 -12.57 1.01 1.28
N GLY A 77 -13.31 0.72 2.35
CA GLY A 77 -13.95 -0.58 2.59
C GLY A 77 -12.99 -1.73 2.93
N HIS A 78 -11.69 -1.48 2.96
CA HIS A 78 -10.64 -2.50 3.05
C HIS A 78 -9.47 -2.06 3.95
N THR A 79 -9.76 -1.25 4.98
CA THR A 79 -8.75 -0.87 5.97
C THR A 79 -8.21 -2.10 6.70
N ALA A 80 -6.91 -2.08 6.99
CA ALA A 80 -6.24 -3.19 7.65
C ALA A 80 -6.80 -3.42 9.06
N THR A 81 -6.95 -4.70 9.42
CA THR A 81 -7.38 -5.12 10.75
C THR A 81 -6.15 -5.45 11.60
N ILE A 82 -6.15 -5.04 12.88
CA ILE A 82 -5.04 -5.31 13.80
C ILE A 82 -4.80 -6.83 13.91
N GLY A 83 -3.55 -7.26 13.73
CA GLY A 83 -3.13 -8.65 13.85
C GLY A 83 -3.58 -9.55 12.70
N GLU A 84 -4.21 -9.00 11.65
CA GLU A 84 -4.57 -9.76 10.47
C GLU A 84 -3.41 -9.82 9.49
N GLN A 85 -2.93 -11.04 9.19
CA GLN A 85 -1.91 -11.26 8.18
C GLN A 85 -2.51 -11.20 6.77
N TYR A 86 -1.88 -10.42 5.90
CA TYR A 86 -2.20 -10.34 4.48
C TYR A 86 -0.95 -10.02 3.65
N ALA A 87 -1.12 -9.98 2.33
CA ALA A 87 -0.11 -9.52 1.39
C ALA A 87 -0.70 -8.45 0.45
N ILE A 88 0.16 -7.63 -0.13
CA ILE A 88 -0.23 -6.53 -1.03
C ILE A 88 0.41 -6.74 -2.39
N LEU A 89 -0.42 -6.84 -3.42
CA LEU A 89 -0.01 -6.70 -4.83
C LEU A 89 -0.27 -5.26 -5.27
N LEU A 90 0.75 -4.64 -5.84
CA LEU A 90 0.70 -3.30 -6.38
C LEU A 90 1.11 -3.32 -7.86
N GLU A 91 0.21 -2.86 -8.72
CA GLU A 91 0.42 -2.80 -10.17
C GLU A 91 0.27 -1.35 -10.66
N SER A 92 1.24 -0.88 -11.45
CA SER A 92 1.27 0.47 -11.99
C SER A 92 1.39 0.48 -13.51
N ASP A 93 0.73 1.46 -14.13
CA ASP A 93 0.86 1.74 -15.55
C ASP A 93 2.25 2.25 -15.95
N VAL A 94 3.01 2.86 -15.02
CA VAL A 94 4.39 3.33 -15.20
C VAL A 94 5.35 2.74 -14.16
N PRO A 95 6.67 2.70 -14.40
CA PRO A 95 7.62 2.24 -13.38
C PRO A 95 7.63 3.15 -12.15
N VAL A 96 7.44 2.55 -10.97
CA VAL A 96 7.49 3.21 -9.66
C VAL A 96 8.42 2.46 -8.72
N VAL A 97 8.89 3.14 -7.68
CA VAL A 97 9.56 2.49 -6.53
C VAL A 97 8.55 2.41 -5.40
N ALA A 98 8.40 1.24 -4.79
CA ALA A 98 7.49 1.06 -3.68
C ALA A 98 8.19 0.43 -2.49
N GLN A 99 7.83 0.88 -1.29
CA GLN A 99 8.30 0.36 -0.03
C GLN A 99 7.11 0.18 0.90
N TYR A 100 7.06 -0.97 1.57
CA TYR A 100 6.18 -1.19 2.70
C TYR A 100 6.97 -0.98 3.99
N GLY A 101 6.35 -0.32 4.96
CA GLY A 101 6.91 -0.12 6.29
C GLY A 101 5.84 -0.30 7.36
N ARG A 102 6.25 -0.81 8.51
CA ARG A 102 5.44 -1.05 9.70
C ARG A 102 6.13 -0.44 10.91
N ALA A 103 5.36 0.17 11.81
CA ALA A 103 5.83 0.77 13.05
C ALA A 103 4.87 0.43 14.20
#